data_AF-A0A352B781-F1
#
_entry.id   AF-A0A352B781-F1
#
_cell.length_a   1.000
_cell.length_b   1.000
_cell.length_c   1.000
_cell.angle_alpha   90.00
_cell.angle_beta   90.00
_cell.angle_gamma   90.00
#
_symmetry.space_group_name_H-M   'P 1'
#
loop_
_entity.id
_entity.type
_entity.pdbx_description
1 polymer ?
#
loop_
_entity_poly.entity_id
_entity_poly.type
_entity_poly.pdbx_seq_one_letter_code
_entity_poly.pdbx_strand_id
1 'polypeptide(L)'
;MVLALAGCGGHGAAHAPARAGNAGVPLAVELTATPFFPQEAYQCGPAALATVLRASGVDVSPGELTPQLYLPKRRGSLQLELLAASRRHGRLPYPIEGGPAELVAELEGGRPVLVMQNIGLALWPVWHYAVVVGLDEGRDEYLLRSGGRARLAMAGSRFLRSWRLAGQWGLVILRPGELPARPDRTRYLKAVAALEGGGQPAAARVAYRAALEQWPGEAVARLGLGNVALALGEAHEAEGIYRQLLDDDPGNASARNNLAQALAEQGCYSAALHEIDRARAQAGEGAPLAEVLAQTRSEIVIRAAQEGGEGDCRGHDP
;
A
#
# COMPACT_ATOMS: atom_id res chain seq x y z
N MET A 1 -53.37 48.76 5.07
CA MET A 1 -52.79 48.02 6.20
C MET A 1 -52.74 46.56 5.76
N VAL A 2 -51.66 45.92 5.31
CA VAL A 2 -50.20 46.15 5.31
C VAL A 2 -49.65 45.45 4.06
N LEU A 3 -48.65 46.04 3.41
CA LEU A 3 -47.75 45.39 2.44
C LEU A 3 -46.76 44.48 3.19
N ALA A 4 -46.49 43.27 2.70
CA ALA A 4 -45.20 42.60 2.94
C ALA A 4 -44.85 41.65 1.79
N LEU A 5 -43.68 41.92 1.19
CA LEU A 5 -43.02 41.20 0.10
C LEU A 5 -42.14 40.05 0.64
N ALA A 6 -42.00 39.03 -0.21
CA ALA A 6 -40.82 38.20 -0.50
C ALA A 6 -39.95 37.60 0.62
N GLY A 7 -39.68 36.30 0.47
CA GLY A 7 -38.51 35.64 1.04
C GLY A 7 -38.46 34.14 0.78
N CYS A 8 -37.98 33.70 -0.40
CA CYS A 8 -37.50 32.33 -0.61
C CYS A 8 -36.06 32.23 -0.07
N GLY A 9 -35.83 31.31 0.86
CA GLY A 9 -34.51 30.98 1.38
C GLY A 9 -34.45 29.52 1.76
N GLY A 10 -34.19 28.66 0.76
CA GLY A 10 -33.98 27.23 0.96
C GLY A 10 -32.74 27.00 1.81
N HIS A 11 -32.95 26.62 3.06
CA HIS A 11 -31.92 25.99 3.86
C HIS A 11 -31.99 24.50 3.55
N GLY A 12 -31.13 24.06 2.64
CA GLY A 12 -30.79 22.65 2.52
C GLY A 12 -30.31 22.19 3.88
N ALA A 13 -31.19 21.52 4.62
CA ALA A 13 -30.81 20.77 5.80
C ALA A 13 -29.77 19.76 5.33
N ALA A 14 -28.51 20.03 5.66
CA ALA A 14 -27.45 19.05 5.55
C ALA A 14 -27.95 17.80 6.28
N HIS A 15 -28.30 16.77 5.51
CA HIS A 15 -28.42 15.42 6.02
C HIS A 15 -27.03 15.01 6.49
N ALA A 16 -26.70 15.38 7.73
CA ALA A 16 -25.77 14.60 8.52
C ALA A 16 -26.31 13.16 8.52
N PRO A 17 -25.54 12.15 8.10
CA PRO A 17 -25.98 10.79 8.31
C PRO A 17 -26.14 10.63 9.82
N ALA A 18 -27.37 10.30 10.20
CA ALA A 18 -27.70 9.87 11.54
C ALA A 18 -26.63 8.89 12.02
N ARG A 19 -26.19 9.03 13.26
CA ARG A 19 -25.53 7.95 14.00
C ARG A 19 -26.49 6.76 13.98
N ALA A 20 -26.33 5.90 12.99
CA ALA A 20 -26.95 4.60 12.96
C ALA A 20 -26.38 3.84 14.16
N GLY A 21 -27.29 3.44 15.05
CA GLY A 21 -26.96 2.79 16.31
C GLY A 21 -26.24 1.48 16.09
N ASN A 22 -25.83 0.86 17.21
CA ASN A 22 -25.41 -0.53 17.36
C ASN A 22 -26.08 -1.45 16.32
N ALA A 23 -25.48 -1.58 15.14
CA ALA A 23 -25.83 -2.59 14.16
C ALA A 23 -25.11 -3.84 14.64
N GLY A 24 -25.87 -4.88 14.98
CA GLY A 24 -25.37 -6.10 15.59
C GLY A 24 -24.11 -6.60 14.88
N VAL A 25 -22.99 -6.59 15.60
CA VAL A 25 -21.77 -7.26 15.20
C VAL A 25 -22.15 -8.72 14.92
N PRO A 26 -21.78 -9.30 13.76
CA PRO A 26 -22.05 -10.69 13.49
C PRO A 26 -21.47 -11.54 14.63
N LEU A 27 -22.31 -12.31 15.32
CA LEU A 27 -21.90 -13.26 16.38
C LEU A 27 -20.82 -14.26 15.90
N ALA A 28 -20.68 -14.41 14.58
CA ALA A 28 -19.56 -15.07 13.94
C ALA A 28 -19.29 -14.50 12.54
N VAL A 29 -18.02 -14.42 12.16
CA VAL A 29 -17.56 -14.18 10.78
C VAL A 29 -16.74 -15.39 10.33
N GLU A 30 -17.04 -15.97 9.16
CA GLU A 30 -16.21 -17.04 8.57
C GLU A 30 -16.14 -16.87 7.05
N LEU A 31 -14.93 -16.65 6.52
CA LEU A 31 -14.61 -16.55 5.11
C LEU A 31 -14.46 -17.96 4.51
N THR A 32 -15.59 -18.66 4.37
CA THR A 32 -15.63 -20.07 3.93
C THR A 32 -15.02 -20.28 2.54
N ALA A 33 -15.11 -19.28 1.65
CA ALA A 33 -14.53 -19.30 0.31
C ALA A 33 -12.99 -19.14 0.29
N THR A 34 -12.35 -18.80 1.42
CA THR A 34 -10.88 -18.69 1.45
C THR A 34 -10.25 -20.05 1.14
N PRO A 35 -9.39 -20.14 0.09
CA PRO A 35 -8.77 -21.38 -0.34
C PRO A 35 -8.00 -22.09 0.78
N PHE A 36 -7.76 -23.39 0.60
CA PHE A 36 -6.95 -24.16 1.52
C PHE A 36 -5.95 -25.02 0.75
N PHE A 37 -4.70 -24.96 1.20
CA PHE A 37 -3.63 -25.83 0.74
C PHE A 37 -3.11 -26.62 1.93
N PRO A 38 -3.26 -27.97 1.95
CA PRO A 38 -2.72 -28.78 3.02
C PRO A 38 -1.21 -28.58 3.11
N GLN A 39 -0.72 -28.34 4.33
CA GLN A 39 0.70 -28.05 4.58
C GLN A 39 1.44 -29.34 4.90
N GLU A 40 2.48 -29.66 4.11
CA GLU A 40 3.49 -30.66 4.48
C GLU A 40 4.63 -30.01 5.28
N ALA A 41 5.57 -30.81 5.80
CA ALA A 41 6.71 -30.30 6.57
C ALA A 41 7.48 -29.22 5.79
N TYR A 42 7.76 -28.09 6.45
CA TYR A 42 8.48 -26.91 5.91
C TYR A 42 7.75 -26.08 4.82
N GLN A 43 6.47 -26.34 4.55
CA GLN A 43 5.67 -25.61 3.53
C GLN A 43 4.64 -24.63 4.10
N CYS A 44 4.64 -24.37 5.42
CA CYS A 44 3.62 -23.51 6.04
C CYS A 44 3.63 -22.07 5.49
N GLY A 45 4.79 -21.52 5.13
CA GLY A 45 4.94 -20.19 4.51
C GLY A 45 4.33 -20.10 3.09
N PRO A 46 4.80 -20.90 2.11
CA PRO A 46 4.26 -20.89 0.76
C PRO A 46 2.75 -21.20 0.71
N ALA A 47 2.28 -22.15 1.52
CA ALA A 47 0.87 -22.50 1.56
C ALA A 47 -0.01 -21.39 2.16
N ALA A 48 0.43 -20.77 3.26
CA ALA A 48 -0.29 -19.64 3.84
C ALA A 48 -0.31 -18.44 2.88
N LEU A 49 0.81 -18.14 2.22
CA LEU A 49 0.87 -17.05 1.24
C LEU A 49 -0.01 -17.31 0.02
N ALA A 50 0.04 -18.52 -0.56
CA ALA A 50 -0.83 -18.90 -1.68
C ALA A 50 -2.33 -18.75 -1.31
N THR A 51 -2.68 -19.10 -0.07
CA THR A 51 -4.05 -18.95 0.44
C THR A 51 -4.53 -17.49 0.37
N VAL A 52 -3.75 -16.54 0.92
CA VAL A 52 -4.14 -15.12 0.93
C VAL A 52 -3.98 -14.45 -0.45
N LEU A 53 -3.02 -14.89 -1.26
CA LEU A 53 -2.88 -14.43 -2.65
C LEU A 53 -4.10 -14.82 -3.50
N ARG A 54 -4.55 -16.07 -3.42
CA ARG A 54 -5.77 -16.50 -4.11
C ARG A 54 -7.02 -15.83 -3.56
N ALA A 55 -7.12 -15.61 -2.25
CA ALA A 55 -8.21 -14.83 -1.67
C ALA A 55 -8.23 -13.38 -2.22
N SER A 56 -7.06 -12.79 -2.48
CA SER A 56 -6.94 -11.48 -3.13
C SER A 56 -7.14 -11.53 -4.67
N GLY A 57 -7.38 -12.70 -5.26
CA GLY A 57 -7.63 -12.90 -6.69
C GLY A 57 -6.38 -13.14 -7.55
N VAL A 58 -5.26 -13.56 -6.97
CA VAL A 58 -4.08 -14.01 -7.73
C VAL A 58 -4.09 -15.53 -7.80
N ASP A 59 -4.13 -16.12 -9.00
CA ASP A 59 -4.06 -17.57 -9.13
C ASP A 59 -2.62 -18.06 -9.02
N VAL A 60 -2.29 -18.70 -7.89
CA VAL A 60 -0.95 -19.20 -7.58
C VAL A 60 -1.03 -20.40 -6.63
N SER A 61 -0.12 -21.35 -6.80
CA SER A 61 0.01 -22.52 -5.93
C SER A 61 1.20 -22.41 -4.94
N PRO A 62 1.19 -23.16 -3.83
CA PRO A 62 2.33 -23.22 -2.92
C PRO A 62 3.62 -23.71 -3.59
N GLY A 63 3.50 -24.61 -4.58
CA GLY A 63 4.64 -25.14 -5.33
C GLY A 63 5.37 -24.08 -6.12
N GLU A 64 4.64 -23.15 -6.75
CA GLU A 64 5.21 -22.02 -7.50
C GLU A 64 5.89 -20.98 -6.60
N LEU A 65 5.42 -20.84 -5.36
CA LEU A 65 6.00 -19.92 -4.38
C LEU A 65 7.22 -20.50 -3.65
N THR A 66 7.33 -21.83 -3.58
CA THR A 66 8.39 -22.49 -2.79
C THR A 66 9.81 -22.07 -3.18
N PRO A 67 10.19 -22.03 -4.48
CA PRO A 67 11.53 -21.58 -4.89
C PRO A 67 11.83 -20.14 -4.49
N GLN A 68 10.80 -19.30 -4.35
CA GLN A 68 10.92 -17.88 -4.01
C GLN A 68 11.00 -17.64 -2.49
N LEU A 69 10.56 -18.60 -1.68
CA LEU A 69 10.33 -18.43 -0.25
C LEU A 69 11.16 -19.40 0.62
N TYR A 70 11.82 -20.40 0.03
CA TYR A 70 12.56 -21.41 0.78
C TYR A 70 14.06 -21.10 0.84
N LEU A 71 14.58 -20.96 2.06
CA LEU A 71 16.02 -20.86 2.32
C LEU A 71 16.50 -22.14 3.05
N PRO A 72 17.29 -23.02 2.39
CA PRO A 72 17.70 -24.32 2.94
C PRO A 72 18.40 -24.24 4.30
N LYS A 73 19.15 -23.16 4.57
CA LYS A 73 19.93 -22.98 5.81
C LYS A 73 19.11 -22.55 7.02
N ARG A 74 17.82 -22.18 6.86
CA ARG A 74 16.99 -21.62 7.94
C ARG A 74 15.66 -22.35 8.20
N ARG A 75 15.42 -23.49 7.53
CA ARG A 75 14.27 -24.38 7.75
C ARG A 75 12.89 -23.65 7.80
N GLY A 76 12.67 -22.66 6.94
CA GLY A 76 11.38 -21.95 6.84
C GLY A 76 11.41 -20.70 5.94
N SER A 77 10.25 -20.05 5.81
CA SER A 77 10.08 -18.82 5.03
C SER A 77 10.19 -17.56 5.90
N LEU A 78 10.95 -16.57 5.42
CA LEU A 78 11.12 -15.29 6.12
C LEU A 78 9.98 -14.33 5.79
N GLN A 79 9.54 -13.56 6.78
CA GLN A 79 8.47 -12.56 6.62
C GLN A 79 8.75 -11.58 5.47
N LEU A 80 10.00 -11.15 5.31
CA LEU A 80 10.42 -10.27 4.21
C LEU A 80 10.22 -10.91 2.83
N GLU A 81 10.45 -12.21 2.70
CA GLU A 81 10.22 -12.93 1.44
C GLU A 81 8.74 -13.05 1.12
N LEU A 82 7.88 -13.24 2.13
CA LEU A 82 6.42 -13.21 1.94
C LEU A 82 5.96 -11.83 1.45
N LEU A 83 6.49 -10.75 2.02
CA LEU A 83 6.19 -9.38 1.58
C LEU A 83 6.66 -9.16 0.14
N ALA A 84 7.90 -9.56 -0.18
CA ALA A 84 8.47 -9.39 -1.52
C ALA A 84 7.72 -10.22 -2.57
N ALA A 85 7.38 -11.47 -2.27
CA ALA A 85 6.59 -12.32 -3.14
C ALA A 85 5.18 -11.74 -3.37
N SER A 86 4.52 -11.23 -2.32
CA SER A 86 3.22 -10.56 -2.46
C SER A 86 3.27 -9.41 -3.46
N ARG A 87 4.31 -8.57 -3.37
CA ARG A 87 4.52 -7.44 -4.28
C ARG A 87 4.81 -7.91 -5.70
N ARG A 88 5.62 -8.96 -5.91
CA ARG A 88 5.86 -9.53 -7.25
C ARG A 88 4.57 -9.99 -7.94
N HIS A 89 3.53 -10.30 -7.18
CA HIS A 89 2.19 -10.63 -7.69
C HIS A 89 1.25 -9.40 -7.79
N GLY A 90 1.77 -8.18 -7.76
CA GLY A 90 0.97 -6.96 -7.88
C GLY A 90 -0.04 -6.80 -6.74
N ARG A 91 0.31 -7.29 -5.55
CA ARG A 91 -0.51 -7.14 -4.34
C ARG A 91 0.19 -6.31 -3.29
N LEU A 92 -0.60 -5.63 -2.48
CA LEU A 92 -0.17 -4.70 -1.46
C LEU A 92 -0.21 -5.39 -0.09
N PRO A 93 0.92 -5.96 0.39
CA PRO A 93 0.97 -6.54 1.72
C PRO A 93 0.93 -5.43 2.78
N TYR A 94 -0.10 -5.45 3.64
CA TYR A 94 -0.33 -4.45 4.68
C TYR A 94 -0.22 -5.08 6.08
N PRO A 95 0.75 -4.65 6.91
CA PRO A 95 0.95 -5.21 8.26
C PRO A 95 -0.20 -4.90 9.21
N ILE A 96 -0.52 -5.85 10.08
CA ILE A 96 -1.45 -5.69 11.20
C ILE A 96 -0.65 -5.27 12.44
N GLU A 97 -0.97 -4.13 13.05
CA GLU A 97 -0.27 -3.62 14.25
C GLU A 97 -1.25 -3.24 15.40
N GLY A 98 -2.54 -3.08 15.12
CA GLY A 98 -3.61 -2.82 16.07
C GLY A 98 -4.12 -4.05 16.81
N GLY A 99 -3.38 -5.17 16.73
CA GLY A 99 -3.68 -6.40 17.47
C GLY A 99 -5.01 -7.05 17.06
N PRO A 100 -5.72 -7.72 18.00
CA PRO A 100 -6.90 -8.52 17.68
C PRO A 100 -8.04 -7.71 17.05
N ALA A 101 -8.25 -6.48 17.49
CA ALA A 101 -9.34 -5.64 17.00
C ALA A 101 -9.16 -5.26 15.51
N GLU A 102 -7.92 -5.01 15.07
CA GLU A 102 -7.64 -4.76 13.66
C GLU A 102 -7.79 -6.03 12.83
N LEU A 103 -7.29 -7.17 13.33
CA LEU A 103 -7.47 -8.46 12.68
C LEU A 103 -8.95 -8.80 12.45
N VAL A 104 -9.80 -8.62 13.46
CA VAL A 104 -11.24 -8.89 13.33
C VAL A 104 -11.89 -7.96 12.32
N ALA A 105 -11.53 -6.67 12.32
CA ALA A 105 -12.04 -5.72 11.33
C ALA A 105 -11.67 -6.12 9.89
N GLU A 106 -10.50 -6.72 9.66
CA GLU A 106 -10.16 -7.26 8.33
C GLU A 106 -11.03 -8.45 7.94
N LEU A 107 -11.33 -9.36 8.89
CA LEU A 107 -12.23 -10.50 8.64
C LEU A 107 -13.64 -10.02 8.29
N GLU A 108 -14.17 -9.04 9.02
CA GLU A 108 -15.45 -8.38 8.73
C GLU A 108 -15.43 -7.70 7.34
N GLY A 109 -14.28 -7.15 6.96
CA GLY A 109 -14.01 -6.60 5.64
C GLY A 109 -13.84 -7.65 4.53
N GLY A 110 -14.03 -8.94 4.82
CA GLY A 110 -13.90 -10.03 3.85
C GLY A 110 -12.47 -10.47 3.56
N ARG A 111 -11.50 -10.04 4.37
CA ARG A 111 -10.07 -10.23 4.10
C ARG A 111 -9.43 -11.18 5.11
N PRO A 112 -8.98 -12.38 4.67
CA PRO A 112 -8.31 -13.31 5.56
C PRO A 112 -6.93 -12.77 5.97
N VAL A 113 -6.52 -13.05 7.20
CA VAL A 113 -5.29 -12.50 7.78
C VAL A 113 -4.25 -13.60 7.94
N LEU A 114 -3.11 -13.45 7.25
CA LEU A 114 -1.96 -14.32 7.42
C LEU A 114 -1.24 -13.93 8.71
N VAL A 115 -1.00 -14.89 9.59
CA VAL A 115 -0.36 -14.67 10.90
C VAL A 115 0.81 -15.61 11.12
N MET A 116 1.75 -15.18 11.97
CA MET A 116 2.80 -16.05 12.51
C MET A 116 2.45 -16.43 13.95
N GLN A 117 2.53 -17.71 14.27
CA GLN A 117 2.29 -18.22 15.61
C GLN A 117 3.55 -18.93 16.13
N ASN A 118 3.79 -18.82 17.43
CA ASN A 118 4.62 -19.78 18.16
C ASN A 118 3.68 -20.78 18.83
N ILE A 119 3.53 -21.96 18.23
CA ILE A 119 2.67 -23.04 18.74
C ILE A 119 3.38 -23.92 19.77
N GLY A 120 4.68 -23.69 20.00
CA GLY A 120 5.49 -24.34 21.02
C GLY A 120 5.46 -23.61 22.37
N LEU A 121 6.51 -23.81 23.16
CA LEU A 121 6.75 -23.10 24.41
C LEU A 121 7.68 -21.91 24.17
N ALA A 122 7.70 -20.94 25.08
CA ALA A 122 8.60 -19.80 24.97
C ALA A 122 10.09 -20.22 24.91
N LEU A 123 10.47 -21.23 25.71
CA LEU A 123 11.83 -21.78 25.76
C LEU A 123 12.16 -22.73 24.60
N TRP A 124 11.15 -23.26 23.91
CA TRP A 124 11.29 -24.16 22.77
C TRP A 124 10.28 -23.76 21.68
N PRO A 125 10.58 -22.72 20.90
CA PRO A 125 9.65 -22.16 19.95
C PRO A 125 9.41 -23.10 18.76
N VAL A 126 8.16 -23.14 18.31
CA VAL A 126 7.77 -23.79 17.04
C VAL A 126 7.03 -22.75 16.22
N TRP A 127 7.73 -22.20 15.23
CA TRP A 127 7.22 -21.15 14.35
C TRP A 127 6.31 -21.73 13.28
N HIS A 128 5.12 -21.15 13.13
CA HIS A 128 4.09 -21.67 12.23
C HIS A 128 3.30 -20.54 11.59
N TYR A 129 3.17 -20.56 10.26
CA TYR A 129 2.26 -19.67 9.55
C TYR A 129 0.86 -20.29 9.45
N ALA A 130 -0.15 -19.48 9.70
CA ALA A 130 -1.56 -19.84 9.53
C ALA A 130 -2.30 -18.67 8.89
N VAL A 131 -3.50 -18.93 8.38
CA VAL A 131 -4.40 -17.89 7.87
C VAL A 131 -5.66 -17.89 8.70
N VAL A 132 -5.94 -16.80 9.39
CA VAL A 132 -7.20 -16.60 10.10
C VAL A 132 -8.27 -16.23 9.08
N VAL A 133 -9.37 -16.95 9.12
CA VAL A 133 -10.50 -16.79 8.19
C VAL A 133 -11.81 -16.50 8.92
N GLY A 134 -11.80 -16.46 10.25
CA GLY A 134 -13.01 -16.21 10.99
C GLY A 134 -12.82 -16.09 12.50
N LEU A 135 -13.87 -15.61 13.15
CA LEU A 135 -14.06 -15.52 14.59
C LEU A 135 -15.48 -15.99 14.89
N ASP A 136 -15.62 -16.86 15.86
CA ASP A 136 -16.90 -17.21 16.49
C ASP A 136 -16.90 -16.62 17.89
N GLU A 137 -17.59 -15.48 18.06
CA GLU A 137 -17.62 -14.76 19.33
C GLU A 137 -18.41 -15.53 20.39
N GLY A 138 -19.43 -16.28 19.98
CA GLY A 138 -20.25 -17.10 20.88
C GLY A 138 -19.46 -18.22 21.55
N ARG A 139 -18.42 -18.74 20.89
CA ARG A 139 -17.53 -19.78 21.40
C ARG A 139 -16.14 -19.30 21.84
N ASP A 140 -15.82 -18.02 21.67
CA ASP A 140 -14.46 -17.48 21.80
C ASP A 140 -13.45 -18.31 20.99
N GLU A 141 -13.70 -18.52 19.70
CA GLU A 141 -12.85 -19.32 18.81
C GLU A 141 -12.41 -18.55 17.57
N TYR A 142 -11.12 -18.57 17.28
CA TYR A 142 -10.59 -18.17 15.98
C TYR A 142 -10.61 -19.37 15.03
N LEU A 143 -10.95 -19.12 13.77
CA LEU A 143 -11.03 -20.12 12.71
C LEU A 143 -9.85 -19.93 11.76
N LEU A 144 -9.07 -20.98 11.55
CA LEU A 144 -7.82 -20.91 10.77
C LEU A 144 -7.76 -21.96 9.65
N ARG A 145 -7.12 -21.58 8.54
CA ARG A 145 -6.45 -22.51 7.61
C ARG A 145 -5.06 -22.80 8.16
N SER A 146 -4.80 -24.05 8.58
CA SER A 146 -3.52 -24.38 9.23
C SER A 146 -3.21 -25.88 9.21
N GLY A 147 -1.96 -26.25 8.92
CA GLY A 147 -1.53 -27.64 8.83
C GLY A 147 -2.28 -28.41 7.75
N GLY A 148 -2.68 -29.65 8.05
CA GLY A 148 -3.56 -30.47 7.21
C GLY A 148 -5.06 -30.18 7.41
N ARG A 149 -5.44 -29.13 8.17
CA ARG A 149 -6.84 -28.83 8.50
C ARG A 149 -7.33 -27.60 7.75
N ALA A 150 -8.32 -27.81 6.87
CA ALA A 150 -9.02 -26.73 6.18
C ALA A 150 -9.81 -25.84 7.16
N ARG A 151 -10.27 -26.38 8.29
CA ARG A 151 -10.95 -25.60 9.33
C ARG A 151 -10.44 -26.02 10.70
N LEU A 152 -9.52 -25.23 11.26
CA LEU A 152 -9.06 -25.38 12.63
C LEU A 152 -9.76 -24.34 13.51
N ALA A 153 -10.65 -24.79 14.40
CA ALA A 153 -11.15 -23.96 15.49
C ALA A 153 -10.13 -23.95 16.64
N MET A 154 -9.74 -22.76 17.10
CA MET A 154 -8.79 -22.57 18.18
C MET A 154 -9.36 -21.60 19.20
N ALA A 155 -9.42 -22.02 20.46
CA ALA A 155 -9.83 -21.14 21.56
C ALA A 155 -9.05 -19.81 21.55
N GLY A 156 -9.76 -18.70 21.76
CA GLY A 156 -9.24 -17.34 21.64
C GLY A 156 -8.01 -17.10 22.51
N SER A 157 -8.08 -17.51 23.77
CA SER A 157 -6.94 -17.46 24.70
C SER A 157 -5.68 -18.18 24.16
N ARG A 158 -5.85 -19.33 23.50
CA ARG A 158 -4.74 -20.10 22.90
C ARG A 158 -4.18 -19.40 21.66
N PHE A 159 -5.05 -18.93 20.78
CA PHE A 159 -4.66 -18.19 19.58
C PHE A 159 -3.86 -16.94 19.97
N LEU A 160 -4.44 -16.08 20.81
CA LEU A 160 -3.83 -14.82 21.23
C LEU A 160 -2.49 -15.04 21.93
N ARG A 161 -2.36 -16.07 22.78
CA ARG A 161 -1.07 -16.42 23.39
C ARG A 161 -0.02 -16.80 22.35
N SER A 162 -0.35 -17.69 21.42
CA SER A 162 0.59 -18.16 20.40
C SER A 162 1.01 -17.06 19.42
N TRP A 163 0.09 -16.15 19.08
CA TRP A 163 0.35 -15.01 18.22
C TRP A 163 1.22 -13.96 18.92
N ARG A 164 0.95 -13.67 20.20
CA ARG A 164 1.78 -12.78 21.02
C ARG A 164 3.21 -13.27 21.18
N LEU A 165 3.41 -14.57 21.37
CA LEU A 165 4.74 -15.18 21.42
C LEU A 165 5.52 -15.06 20.09
N ALA A 166 4.84 -14.73 18.99
CA ALA A 166 5.44 -14.42 17.69
C ALA A 166 5.44 -12.91 17.38
N GLY A 167 5.33 -12.06 18.40
CA GLY A 167 5.35 -10.60 18.24
C GLY A 167 4.09 -10.04 17.59
N GLN A 168 2.99 -10.81 17.57
CA GLN A 168 1.73 -10.44 16.93
C GLN A 168 1.88 -10.10 15.44
N TRP A 169 2.85 -10.71 14.77
CA TRP A 169 3.06 -10.48 13.35
C TRP A 169 1.87 -11.00 12.54
N GLY A 170 1.30 -10.13 11.71
CA GLY A 170 0.16 -10.42 10.86
C GLY A 170 0.15 -9.55 9.61
N LEU A 171 -0.53 -10.04 8.58
CA LEU A 171 -0.56 -9.42 7.26
C LEU A 171 -1.90 -9.64 6.58
N VAL A 172 -2.44 -8.58 5.99
CA VAL A 172 -3.50 -8.66 4.99
C VAL A 172 -2.93 -8.36 3.61
N ILE A 173 -3.41 -9.08 2.59
CA ILE A 173 -2.99 -8.89 1.20
C ILE A 173 -4.07 -8.11 0.47
N LEU A 174 -3.84 -6.81 0.27
CA LEU A 174 -4.79 -5.92 -0.39
C LEU A 174 -4.60 -5.95 -1.90
N ARG A 175 -5.70 -5.78 -2.64
CA ARG A 175 -5.60 -5.40 -4.05
C ARG A 175 -5.14 -3.94 -4.15
N PRO A 176 -4.47 -3.54 -5.24
CA PRO A 176 -3.94 -2.19 -5.35
C PRO A 176 -4.99 -1.06 -5.34
N GLY A 177 -6.29 -1.30 -5.36
CA GLY A 177 -7.32 -0.25 -5.15
C GLY A 177 -8.02 -0.33 -3.80
N GLU A 178 -7.63 -1.27 -2.95
CA GLU A 178 -8.27 -1.50 -1.66
C GLU A 178 -7.49 -0.80 -0.54
N LEU A 179 -8.24 -0.36 0.47
CA LEU A 179 -7.72 0.11 1.74
C LEU A 179 -7.97 -0.98 2.82
N PRO A 180 -7.15 -1.05 3.87
CA PRO A 180 -7.42 -1.93 5.02
C PRO A 180 -8.71 -1.48 5.73
N ALA A 181 -9.25 -2.34 6.60
CA ALA A 181 -10.48 -2.04 7.35
C ALA A 181 -10.35 -0.79 8.22
N ARG A 182 -9.13 -0.53 8.72
CA ARG A 182 -8.77 0.65 9.51
C ARG A 182 -7.58 1.34 8.87
N PRO A 183 -7.79 2.25 7.90
CA PRO A 183 -6.72 2.90 7.17
C PRO A 183 -5.85 3.79 8.05
N ASP A 184 -4.58 3.39 8.21
CA ASP A 184 -3.51 4.30 8.62
C ASP A 184 -2.78 4.83 7.39
N ARG A 185 -2.73 6.16 7.27
CA ARG A 185 -2.19 6.88 6.11
C ARG A 185 -0.72 6.57 5.88
N THR A 186 0.10 6.74 6.90
CA THR A 186 1.56 6.57 6.80
C THR A 186 1.92 5.14 6.44
N ARG A 187 1.30 4.16 7.10
CA ARG A 187 1.54 2.74 6.85
C ARG A 187 1.06 2.31 5.46
N TYR A 188 -0.07 2.84 5.01
CA TYR A 188 -0.58 2.55 3.66
C TYR A 188 0.38 3.08 2.60
N LEU A 189 0.77 4.35 2.66
CA LEU A 189 1.70 4.95 1.70
C LEU A 189 3.06 4.27 1.69
N LYS A 190 3.56 3.83 2.86
CA LYS A 190 4.78 3.02 2.93
C LYS A 190 4.62 1.68 2.22
N ALA A 191 3.46 1.03 2.33
CA ALA A 191 3.18 -0.21 1.61
C ALA A 191 3.12 0.05 0.09
N VAL A 192 2.51 1.16 -0.34
CA VAL A 192 2.40 1.53 -1.77
C VAL A 192 3.76 1.85 -2.37
N ALA A 193 4.57 2.67 -1.71
CA ALA A 193 5.94 2.97 -2.15
C ALA A 193 6.79 1.69 -2.24
N ALA A 194 6.59 0.73 -1.34
CA ALA A 194 7.30 -0.54 -1.41
C ALA A 194 6.80 -1.44 -2.55
N LEU A 195 5.53 -1.32 -2.97
CA LEU A 195 4.98 -2.00 -4.15
C LEU A 195 5.56 -1.39 -5.44
N GLU A 196 5.66 -0.06 -5.51
CA GLU A 196 6.34 0.66 -6.58
C GLU A 196 7.81 0.19 -6.72
N GLY A 197 8.60 0.26 -5.65
CA GLY A 197 9.99 -0.20 -5.64
C GLY A 197 10.16 -1.71 -5.89
N GLY A 198 9.08 -2.48 -5.81
CA GLY A 198 9.02 -3.89 -6.19
C GLY A 198 8.84 -4.14 -7.69
N GLY A 199 8.87 -3.08 -8.52
CA GLY A 199 8.73 -3.18 -9.97
C GLY A 199 7.30 -3.32 -10.46
N GLN A 200 6.31 -2.81 -9.70
CA GLN A 200 4.88 -2.89 -10.04
C GLN A 200 4.24 -1.50 -10.21
N PRO A 201 4.71 -0.67 -11.16
CA PRO A 201 4.23 0.71 -11.32
C PRO A 201 2.73 0.78 -11.62
N ALA A 202 2.20 -0.11 -12.46
CA ALA A 202 0.76 -0.12 -12.77
C ALA A 202 -0.11 -0.40 -11.52
N ALA A 203 0.33 -1.30 -10.64
CA ALA A 203 -0.36 -1.58 -9.39
C ALA A 203 -0.22 -0.39 -8.41
N ALA A 204 0.99 0.16 -8.27
CA ALA A 204 1.23 1.34 -7.44
C ALA A 204 0.39 2.55 -7.88
N ARG A 205 0.18 2.76 -9.20
CA ARG A 205 -0.70 3.81 -9.73
C ARG A 205 -2.11 3.73 -9.15
N VAL A 206 -2.70 2.53 -9.18
CA VAL A 206 -4.05 2.30 -8.63
C VAL A 206 -4.06 2.58 -7.12
N ALA A 207 -3.00 2.21 -6.40
CA ALA A 207 -2.95 2.38 -4.95
C ALA A 207 -2.71 3.82 -4.51
N TYR A 208 -1.90 4.58 -5.26
CA TYR A 208 -1.77 6.01 -5.04
C TYR A 208 -3.08 6.76 -5.34
N ARG A 209 -3.83 6.35 -6.37
CA ARG A 209 -5.17 6.91 -6.63
C ARG A 209 -6.14 6.61 -5.48
N ALA A 210 -6.20 5.37 -4.99
CA ALA A 210 -7.02 5.02 -3.83
C ALA A 210 -6.61 5.80 -2.56
N ALA A 211 -5.30 6.03 -2.38
CA ALA A 211 -4.80 6.87 -1.29
C ALA A 211 -5.26 8.33 -1.42
N LEU A 212 -5.26 8.90 -2.63
CA LEU A 212 -5.72 10.28 -2.87
C LEU A 212 -7.25 10.41 -2.81
N GLU A 213 -8.00 9.37 -3.12
CA GLU A 213 -9.45 9.34 -2.86
C GLU A 213 -9.73 9.40 -1.35
N GLN A 214 -8.97 8.66 -0.54
CA GLN A 214 -9.12 8.65 0.92
C GLN A 214 -8.50 9.89 1.60
N TRP A 215 -7.40 10.41 1.07
CA TRP A 215 -6.63 11.55 1.59
C TRP A 215 -6.25 12.53 0.46
N PRO A 216 -7.19 13.39 0.01
CA PRO A 216 -7.00 14.23 -1.18
C PRO A 216 -5.80 15.20 -1.13
N GLY A 217 -5.40 15.64 0.06
CA GLY A 217 -4.28 16.56 0.28
C GLY A 217 -2.93 15.89 0.56
N GLU A 218 -2.82 14.58 0.35
CA GLU A 218 -1.59 13.85 0.70
C GLU A 218 -0.50 14.04 -0.37
N ALA A 219 0.42 14.97 -0.09
CA ALA A 219 1.52 15.33 -0.98
C ALA A 219 2.40 14.13 -1.35
N VAL A 220 2.66 13.20 -0.43
CA VAL A 220 3.48 12.01 -0.71
C VAL A 220 2.80 11.10 -1.73
N ALA A 221 1.47 10.97 -1.65
CA ALA A 221 0.69 10.17 -2.59
C ALA A 221 0.66 10.81 -3.98
N ARG A 222 0.51 12.14 -4.04
CA ARG A 222 0.53 12.88 -5.32
C ARG A 222 1.90 12.82 -5.98
N LEU A 223 2.98 13.00 -5.21
CA LEU A 223 4.34 12.86 -5.70
C LEU A 223 4.58 11.44 -6.24
N GLY A 224 4.18 10.41 -5.47
CA GLY A 224 4.28 9.00 -5.90
C GLY A 224 3.49 8.69 -7.17
N LEU A 225 2.28 9.27 -7.32
CA LEU A 225 1.49 9.11 -8.55
C LEU A 225 2.21 9.69 -9.78
N GLY A 226 2.82 10.87 -9.64
CA GLY A 226 3.65 11.47 -10.70
C GLY A 226 4.88 10.63 -11.03
N ASN A 227 5.55 10.07 -10.01
CA ASN A 227 6.74 9.22 -10.22
C ASN A 227 6.39 7.95 -10.99
N VAL A 228 5.25 7.36 -10.65
CA VAL A 228 4.72 6.19 -11.36
C VAL A 228 4.38 6.53 -12.80
N ALA A 229 3.77 7.69 -13.07
CA ALA A 229 3.52 8.15 -14.44
C ALA A 229 4.83 8.29 -15.24
N LEU A 230 5.89 8.88 -14.65
CA LEU A 230 7.22 8.90 -15.28
C LEU A 230 7.78 7.51 -15.55
N ALA A 231 7.69 6.60 -14.59
CA ALA A 231 8.19 5.23 -14.75
C ALA A 231 7.46 4.45 -15.85
N LEU A 232 6.23 4.86 -16.19
CA LEU A 232 5.42 4.31 -17.28
C LEU A 232 5.65 5.04 -18.63
N GLY A 233 6.51 6.07 -18.67
CA GLY A 233 6.76 6.88 -19.87
C GLY A 233 5.69 7.95 -20.13
N GLU A 234 4.78 8.20 -19.18
CA GLU A 234 3.66 9.14 -19.28
C GLU A 234 4.11 10.55 -18.84
N ALA A 235 5.16 11.10 -19.47
CA ALA A 235 5.84 12.31 -19.01
C ALA A 235 4.94 13.56 -18.92
N HIS A 236 4.00 13.74 -19.86
CA HIS A 236 3.02 14.84 -19.81
C HIS A 236 2.03 14.70 -18.64
N GLU A 237 1.59 13.49 -18.29
CA GLU A 237 0.71 13.28 -17.13
C GLU A 237 1.46 13.58 -15.84
N ALA A 238 2.71 13.10 -15.74
CA ALA A 238 3.56 13.36 -14.58
C ALA A 238 3.78 14.86 -14.36
N GLU A 239 4.09 15.61 -15.41
CA GLU A 239 4.21 17.06 -15.35
C GLU A 239 2.97 17.73 -14.78
N GLY A 240 1.78 17.38 -15.28
CA GLY A 240 0.51 17.93 -14.79
C GLY A 240 0.32 17.67 -13.29
N ILE A 241 0.66 16.46 -12.83
CA ILE A 241 0.58 16.08 -11.41
C ILE A 241 1.57 16.88 -10.57
N TYR A 242 2.82 17.04 -11.01
CA TYR A 242 3.82 17.79 -10.25
C TYR A 242 3.50 19.29 -10.19
N ARG A 243 2.98 19.87 -11.29
CA ARG A 243 2.52 21.26 -11.27
C ARG A 243 1.38 21.47 -10.27
N GLN A 244 0.37 20.59 -10.26
CA GLN A 244 -0.70 20.63 -9.26
C GLN A 244 -0.16 20.52 -7.82
N LEU A 245 0.85 19.68 -7.60
CA LEU A 245 1.50 19.60 -6.28
C LEU A 245 2.23 20.90 -5.92
N LEU A 246 2.88 21.54 -6.89
CA LEU A 246 3.60 22.80 -6.69
C LEU A 246 2.68 24.02 -6.55
N ASP A 247 1.45 23.95 -7.07
CA ASP A 247 0.41 24.95 -6.81
C ASP A 247 0.01 24.95 -5.33
N ASP A 248 -0.09 23.77 -4.72
CA ASP A 248 -0.41 23.60 -3.30
C ASP A 248 0.82 23.81 -2.38
N ASP A 249 2.00 23.35 -2.79
CA ASP A 249 3.27 23.45 -2.06
C ASP A 249 4.41 23.96 -2.97
N PRO A 250 4.52 25.29 -3.16
CA PRO A 250 5.56 25.88 -4.01
C PRO A 250 7.01 25.65 -3.54
N GLY A 251 7.19 25.19 -2.30
CA GLY A 251 8.49 24.90 -1.68
C GLY A 251 8.93 23.45 -1.84
N ASN A 252 8.13 22.61 -2.50
CA ASN A 252 8.42 21.19 -2.63
C ASN A 252 9.59 20.91 -3.59
N ALA A 253 10.82 20.90 -3.07
CA ALA A 253 12.02 20.68 -3.87
C ALA A 253 12.01 19.32 -4.60
N SER A 254 11.43 18.27 -4.00
CA SER A 254 11.28 16.96 -4.65
C SER A 254 10.33 17.01 -5.84
N ALA A 255 9.20 17.69 -5.71
CA ALA A 255 8.26 17.86 -6.82
C ALA A 255 8.87 18.69 -7.97
N ARG A 256 9.63 19.75 -7.66
CA ARG A 256 10.37 20.53 -8.68
C ARG A 256 11.44 19.70 -9.38
N ASN A 257 12.19 18.89 -8.64
CA ASN A 257 13.16 17.97 -9.21
C ASN A 257 12.50 17.01 -10.20
N ASN A 258 11.36 16.42 -9.80
CA ASN A 258 10.68 15.44 -10.62
C ASN A 258 9.95 16.08 -11.81
N LEU A 259 9.48 17.33 -11.66
CA LEU A 259 9.01 18.15 -12.78
C LEU A 259 10.13 18.43 -13.79
N ALA A 260 11.34 18.76 -13.32
CA ALA A 260 12.49 18.93 -14.20
C ALA A 260 12.81 17.65 -14.98
N GLN A 261 12.78 16.49 -14.32
CA GLN A 261 12.95 15.19 -15.00
C GLN A 261 11.84 14.95 -16.03
N ALA A 262 10.57 15.20 -15.68
CA ALA A 262 9.44 15.07 -16.60
C ALA A 262 9.58 15.93 -17.85
N LEU A 263 10.01 17.19 -17.70
CA LEU A 263 10.26 18.12 -18.80
C LEU A 263 11.44 17.64 -19.67
N ALA A 264 12.49 17.11 -19.06
CA ALA A 264 13.63 16.57 -19.80
C ALA A 264 13.26 15.32 -20.63
N GLU A 265 12.37 14.46 -20.12
CA GLU A 265 11.83 13.33 -20.91
C GLU A 265 11.00 13.77 -22.12
N GLN A 266 10.46 14.99 -22.10
CA GLN A 266 9.75 15.59 -23.23
C GLN A 266 10.69 16.36 -24.18
N GLY A 267 12.00 16.42 -23.89
CA GLY A 267 12.97 17.23 -24.63
C GLY A 267 12.93 18.73 -24.30
N CYS A 268 12.21 19.14 -23.25
CA CYS A 268 12.08 20.53 -22.81
C CYS A 268 13.20 20.93 -21.83
N TYR A 269 14.45 20.83 -22.29
CA TYR A 269 15.63 20.98 -21.44
C TYR A 269 15.77 22.37 -20.80
N SER A 270 15.43 23.45 -21.49
CA SER A 270 15.51 24.80 -20.92
C SER A 270 14.54 24.99 -19.74
N ALA A 271 13.30 24.53 -19.89
CA ALA A 271 12.31 24.54 -18.80
C ALA A 271 12.71 23.59 -17.66
N ALA A 272 13.26 22.41 -17.99
CA ALA A 272 13.79 21.47 -17.00
C ALA A 272 14.92 22.10 -16.17
N LEU A 273 15.87 22.77 -16.82
CA LEU A 273 16.98 23.48 -16.17
C LEU A 273 16.48 24.62 -15.27
N HIS A 274 15.45 25.34 -15.69
CA HIS A 274 14.83 26.37 -14.86
C HIS A 274 14.25 25.79 -13.56
N GLU A 275 13.49 24.70 -13.64
CA GLU A 275 12.86 24.09 -12.46
C GLU A 275 13.88 23.47 -11.50
N ILE A 276 14.90 22.79 -12.01
CA ILE A 276 15.94 22.21 -11.15
C ILE A 276 16.81 23.30 -10.48
N ASP A 277 17.07 24.41 -11.16
CA ASP A 277 17.82 25.54 -10.59
C ASP A 277 17.02 26.24 -9.48
N ARG A 278 15.69 26.34 -9.64
CA ARG A 278 14.80 26.79 -8.55
C ARG A 278 14.80 25.83 -7.37
N ALA A 279 14.70 24.53 -7.61
CA ALA A 279 14.74 23.51 -6.56
C ALA A 279 16.03 23.61 -5.73
N ARG A 280 17.17 23.79 -6.41
CA ARG A 280 18.49 23.97 -5.77
C ARG A 280 18.57 25.24 -4.95
N ALA A 281 18.09 26.36 -5.48
CA ALA A 281 18.07 27.63 -4.77
C ALA A 281 17.21 27.57 -3.49
N GLN A 282 16.10 26.83 -3.53
CA GLN A 282 15.20 26.66 -2.37
C GLN A 282 15.75 25.69 -1.32
N ALA A 283 16.43 24.62 -1.72
CA ALA A 283 16.97 23.61 -0.80
C ALA A 283 18.15 24.15 0.03
N GLY A 284 18.98 25.03 -0.55
CA GLY A 284 20.19 25.55 0.08
C GLY A 284 21.36 24.55 0.09
N GLU A 285 22.57 25.03 0.37
CA GLU A 285 23.78 24.18 0.46
C GLU A 285 23.74 23.28 1.70
N GLY A 286 24.05 21.98 1.51
CA GLY A 286 24.07 20.99 2.59
C GLY A 286 22.73 20.32 2.92
N ALA A 287 21.65 20.63 2.20
CA ALA A 287 20.38 19.94 2.35
C ALA A 287 20.47 18.45 1.94
N PRO A 288 19.68 17.55 2.54
CA PRO A 288 19.69 16.12 2.20
C PRO A 288 19.44 15.82 0.72
N LEU A 289 18.74 16.71 -0.01
CA LEU A 289 18.43 16.54 -1.43
C LEU A 289 19.50 17.17 -2.35
N ALA A 290 20.47 17.93 -1.84
CA ALA A 290 21.38 18.74 -2.67
C ALA A 290 22.16 17.91 -3.70
N GLU A 291 22.63 16.71 -3.31
CA GLU A 291 23.33 15.80 -4.21
C GLU A 291 22.43 15.30 -5.34
N VAL A 292 21.20 14.90 -5.01
CA VAL A 292 20.20 14.43 -5.98
C VAL A 292 19.84 15.53 -6.99
N LEU A 293 19.67 16.77 -6.52
CA LEU A 293 19.38 17.91 -7.40
C LEU A 293 20.56 18.23 -8.34
N ALA A 294 21.78 18.16 -7.82
CA ALA A 294 22.99 18.39 -8.62
C ALA A 294 23.18 17.30 -9.68
N GLN A 295 22.92 16.04 -9.33
CA GLN A 295 22.95 14.92 -10.26
C GLN A 295 21.89 15.10 -11.37
N THR A 296 20.62 15.33 -11.00
CA THR A 296 19.53 15.52 -11.96
C THR A 296 19.85 16.65 -12.94
N ARG A 297 20.34 17.79 -12.45
CA ARG A 297 20.74 18.89 -13.33
C ARG A 297 21.86 18.48 -14.31
N SER A 298 22.86 17.75 -13.82
CA SER A 298 23.99 17.33 -14.66
C SER A 298 23.54 16.37 -15.76
N GLU A 299 22.63 15.46 -15.46
CA GLU A 299 22.00 14.55 -16.43
C GLU A 299 21.23 15.33 -17.52
N ILE A 300 20.44 16.34 -17.12
CA ILE A 300 19.69 17.20 -18.05
C ILE A 300 20.65 17.95 -18.99
N VAL A 301 21.75 18.52 -18.47
CA VAL A 301 22.75 19.22 -19.29
C VAL A 301 23.39 18.29 -20.32
N ILE A 302 23.75 17.07 -19.90
CA ILE A 302 24.38 16.08 -20.79
C ILE A 302 23.41 15.70 -21.92
N ARG A 303 22.14 15.42 -21.59
CA ARG A 303 21.11 15.09 -22.58
C ARG A 303 20.86 16.23 -23.56
N ALA A 304 20.73 17.46 -23.07
CA ALA A 304 20.54 18.64 -23.91
C ALA A 304 21.67 18.82 -24.93
N ALA A 305 22.93 18.55 -24.53
CA ALA A 305 24.07 18.62 -25.43
C ALA A 305 24.14 17.48 -26.46
N GLN A 306 23.62 16.30 -26.12
CA GLN A 306 23.64 15.12 -26.99
C GLN A 306 22.49 15.11 -28.01
N GLU A 307 21.29 15.51 -27.58
CA GLU A 307 20.05 15.39 -28.35
C GLU A 307 19.79 16.63 -29.24
N GLY A 308 20.51 17.74 -29.02
CA GLY A 308 20.75 18.78 -30.03
C GLY A 308 19.56 19.67 -30.40
N GLY A 309 18.46 19.66 -29.64
CA GLY A 309 17.31 20.53 -29.87
C GLY A 309 16.27 20.48 -28.75
N GLU A 310 15.44 21.52 -28.66
CA GLU A 310 14.25 21.55 -27.78
C GLU A 310 13.08 20.81 -28.45
N GLY A 311 12.30 20.08 -27.66
CA GLY A 311 11.03 19.50 -28.07
C GLY A 311 9.93 20.56 -28.35
N ASP A 312 8.70 20.12 -28.63
CA ASP A 312 7.55 21.03 -28.75
C ASP A 312 7.09 21.53 -27.37
N CYS A 313 7.80 22.54 -26.85
CA CYS A 313 7.65 23.03 -25.49
C CYS A 313 6.71 24.25 -25.37
N ARG A 314 5.63 24.29 -26.16
CA ARG A 314 4.68 25.41 -26.10
C ARG A 314 3.91 25.39 -24.78
N GLY A 315 4.10 26.42 -23.96
CA GLY A 315 3.42 26.59 -22.67
C GLY A 315 4.29 26.30 -21.43
N HIS A 316 5.60 26.08 -21.61
CA HIS A 316 6.56 25.96 -20.50
C HIS A 316 7.46 27.19 -20.35
N ASP A 317 7.07 28.34 -20.91
CA ASP A 317 7.78 29.62 -20.69
C ASP A 317 7.75 29.99 -19.20
N PRO A 318 8.90 30.39 -18.61
CA PRO A 318 9.05 30.68 -17.19
C PRO A 318 8.27 31.92 -16.71
#